data_AF-A0A4Q3HQ83-F1
#
_entry.id   AF-A0A4Q3HQ83-F1
#
_cell.length_a   1.000
_cell.length_b   1.000
_cell.length_c   1.000
_cell.angle_alpha   90.00
_cell.angle_beta   90.00
_cell.angle_gamma   90.00
#
_symmetry.space_group_name_H-M   'P 1'
#
loop_
_entity.id
_entity.type
_entity.pdbx_description
1 polymer ?
#
loop_
_entity_poly.entity_id
_entity_poly.type
_entity_poly.pdbx_seq_one_letter_code
_entity_poly.pdbx_strand_id
1 'polypeptide(L)'
;MGLQNGMTHEDIAAIVGRERTIGAVIEIASNMFVPGVTNRQNDHDTSWFALGALDPQTQERVESVADLLRCTGTVEVTDDIRSAKWMKLVVNAAELIPSAIVNLPLGDAARSPGMLEVMRAAGYEAMQAAIADGAKIVPIIGMPPVTTNHPERYVDQIFEEVLTVFSQADTLTTSLQDWRKGRRAEIQEVNGWV
;
A
#
# COMPACT_ATOMS: atom_id res chain seq x y z
N MET A 1 -2.40 15.58 4.63
CA MET A 1 -2.69 14.29 3.96
C MET A 1 -1.46 13.41 4.15
N GLY A 2 -1.62 12.24 4.75
CA GLY A 2 -0.53 11.27 4.94
C GLY A 2 -0.53 10.21 3.84
N LEU A 3 0.52 10.19 3.01
CA LEU A 3 0.71 9.24 1.90
C LEU A 3 1.76 8.15 2.24
N GLN A 4 2.32 8.17 3.44
CA GLN A 4 3.29 7.16 3.86
C GLN A 4 2.65 5.77 3.90
N ASN A 5 3.48 4.74 3.66
CA ASN A 5 3.11 3.36 3.91
C ASN A 5 2.78 3.14 5.40
N GLY A 6 2.16 2.00 5.67
CA GLY A 6 1.80 1.59 7.03
C GLY A 6 0.65 2.41 7.63
N MET A 7 0.53 2.33 8.95
CA MET A 7 -0.58 2.89 9.72
C MET A 7 -0.28 4.27 10.35
N THR A 8 0.66 5.00 9.78
CA THR A 8 1.21 6.29 10.30
C THR A 8 0.24 7.48 10.31
N HIS A 9 -0.98 7.32 9.81
CA HIS A 9 -1.99 8.39 9.75
C HIS A 9 -2.45 8.84 11.15
N GLU A 10 -2.44 7.95 12.14
CA GLU A 10 -2.73 8.30 13.53
C GLU A 10 -1.57 9.07 14.18
N ASP A 11 -0.31 8.74 13.85
CA ASP A 11 0.85 9.52 14.30
C ASP A 11 0.81 10.95 13.76
N ILE A 12 0.44 11.09 12.48
CA ILE A 12 0.22 12.40 11.85
C ILE A 12 -0.90 13.14 12.58
N ALA A 13 -2.03 12.48 12.82
CA ALA A 13 -3.18 13.08 13.51
C ALA A 13 -2.85 13.53 14.93
N ALA A 14 -2.01 12.79 15.66
CA ALA A 14 -1.56 13.16 16.99
C ALA A 14 -0.77 14.48 17.02
N ILE A 15 -0.09 14.83 15.91
CA ILE A 15 0.70 16.05 15.79
C ILE A 15 -0.13 17.20 15.21
N VAL A 16 -0.83 16.95 14.11
CA VAL A 16 -1.51 18.00 13.34
C VAL A 16 -3.00 18.09 13.63
N GLY A 17 -3.56 17.26 14.50
CA GLY A 17 -5.00 17.20 14.78
C GLY A 17 -5.75 16.28 13.81
N ARG A 18 -6.70 15.51 14.35
CA ARG A 18 -7.51 14.54 13.59
C ARG A 18 -8.39 15.22 12.56
N GLU A 19 -8.96 16.37 12.92
CA GLU A 19 -9.79 17.26 12.09
C GLU A 19 -9.03 17.91 10.93
N ARG A 20 -7.69 17.87 10.95
CA ARG A 20 -6.82 18.36 9.88
C ARG A 20 -6.15 17.24 9.10
N THR A 21 -6.49 15.99 9.39
CA THR A 21 -5.83 14.81 8.82
C THR A 21 -6.73 14.06 7.86
N ILE A 22 -6.25 13.96 6.62
CA ILE A 22 -6.78 13.06 5.58
C ILE A 22 -5.81 11.88 5.48
N GLY A 23 -6.32 10.68 5.70
CA GLY A 23 -5.60 9.45 5.43
C GLY A 23 -5.59 9.17 3.93
N ALA A 24 -4.54 8.52 3.45
CA ALA A 24 -4.46 8.11 2.07
C ALA A 24 -3.81 6.73 1.93
N VAL A 25 -4.18 6.07 0.84
CA VAL A 25 -3.55 4.89 0.26
C VAL A 25 -3.10 5.28 -1.15
N ILE A 26 -1.93 4.81 -1.56
CA ILE A 26 -1.36 5.09 -2.87
C ILE A 26 -0.80 3.81 -3.49
N GLU A 27 -1.00 3.66 -4.78
CA GLU A 27 -0.36 2.64 -5.62
C GLU A 27 0.44 3.33 -6.72
N ILE A 28 1.74 3.51 -6.46
CA ILE A 28 2.71 4.08 -7.40
C ILE A 28 4.05 3.35 -7.29
N ALA A 29 4.62 2.98 -8.44
CA ALA A 29 5.98 2.49 -8.56
C ALA A 29 6.89 3.63 -9.00
N SER A 30 7.66 4.17 -8.06
CA SER A 30 8.65 5.22 -8.34
C SER A 30 9.93 5.06 -7.53
N ASN A 31 11.02 5.64 -8.01
CA ASN A 31 12.29 5.66 -7.31
C ASN A 31 13.12 6.90 -7.63
N MET A 32 14.10 7.16 -6.77
CA MET A 32 15.11 8.20 -6.95
C MET A 32 16.45 7.68 -6.41
N PHE A 33 17.35 7.28 -7.31
CA PHE A 33 18.73 6.87 -6.97
C PHE A 33 19.72 8.03 -7.11
N VAL A 34 19.46 8.94 -8.04
CA VAL A 34 20.22 10.18 -8.22
C VAL A 34 19.39 11.33 -7.68
N PRO A 35 19.93 12.18 -6.78
CA PRO A 35 19.21 13.34 -6.26
C PRO A 35 18.61 14.20 -7.38
N GLY A 36 17.29 14.45 -7.30
CA GLY A 36 16.56 15.27 -8.27
C GLY A 36 16.16 14.53 -9.56
N VAL A 37 16.48 13.25 -9.71
CA VAL A 37 16.08 12.43 -10.87
C VAL A 37 15.15 11.32 -10.41
N THR A 38 13.86 11.49 -10.70
CA THR A 38 12.82 10.49 -10.39
C THR A 38 12.60 9.58 -11.58
N ASN A 39 12.57 8.28 -11.34
CA ASN A 39 12.05 7.29 -12.27
C ASN A 39 10.66 6.87 -11.81
N ARG A 40 9.69 6.86 -12.72
CA ARG A 40 8.33 6.39 -12.48
C ARG A 40 8.05 5.24 -13.44
N GLN A 41 7.58 4.11 -12.92
CA GLN A 41 7.35 2.89 -13.70
C GLN A 41 5.88 2.72 -14.10
N ASN A 42 4.94 3.31 -13.37
CA ASN A 42 3.52 3.34 -13.76
C ASN A 42 3.09 4.76 -14.19
N ASP A 43 2.33 4.87 -15.27
CA ASP A 43 1.85 6.16 -15.79
C ASP A 43 0.61 6.64 -15.00
N HIS A 44 0.02 7.76 -15.43
CA HIS A 44 -1.13 8.39 -14.77
C HIS A 44 -2.32 7.44 -14.70
N ASP A 45 -2.67 6.77 -15.80
CA ASP A 45 -3.79 5.83 -15.88
C ASP A 45 -3.61 4.55 -15.05
N THR A 46 -2.38 4.24 -14.66
CA THR A 46 -1.99 3.05 -13.87
C THR A 46 -1.52 3.43 -12.46
N SER A 47 -1.79 4.65 -12.03
CA SER A 47 -1.62 5.11 -10.65
C SER A 47 -2.97 5.22 -9.96
N TRP A 48 -3.00 4.83 -8.69
CA TRP A 48 -4.25 4.78 -7.93
C TRP A 48 -4.09 5.39 -6.53
N PHE A 49 -5.16 6.01 -6.04
CA PHE A 49 -5.24 6.61 -4.72
C PHE A 49 -6.59 6.28 -4.09
N ALA A 50 -6.60 6.05 -2.77
CA ALA A 50 -7.81 6.20 -1.96
C ALA A 50 -7.59 7.24 -0.88
N LEU A 51 -8.59 8.08 -0.65
CA LEU A 51 -8.56 9.17 0.32
C LEU A 51 -9.77 9.08 1.24
N GLY A 52 -9.59 9.42 2.51
CA GLY A 52 -10.69 9.62 3.43
C GLY A 52 -10.25 10.37 4.68
N ALA A 53 -11.20 11.05 5.32
CA ALA A 53 -10.92 11.78 6.53
C ALA A 53 -10.83 10.84 7.74
N LEU A 54 -10.04 11.24 8.73
CA LEU A 54 -10.04 10.56 10.03
C LEU A 54 -11.14 11.08 10.96
N ASP A 55 -11.58 12.32 10.73
CA ASP A 55 -12.71 12.94 11.40
C ASP A 55 -13.85 13.17 10.38
N PRO A 56 -15.10 12.75 10.68
CA PRO A 56 -16.23 12.97 9.79
C PRO A 56 -16.46 14.44 9.41
N GLN A 57 -16.11 15.40 10.27
CA GLN A 57 -16.24 16.85 9.98
C GLN A 57 -15.32 17.30 8.85
N THR A 58 -14.27 16.54 8.57
CA THR A 58 -13.29 16.84 7.52
C THR A 58 -13.64 16.15 6.20
N GLN A 59 -14.60 15.23 6.19
CA GLN A 59 -14.92 14.39 5.03
C GLN A 59 -15.33 15.21 3.80
N GLU A 60 -16.12 16.27 3.98
CA GLU A 60 -16.51 17.19 2.88
C GLU A 60 -15.32 17.83 2.16
N ARG A 61 -14.17 17.98 2.85
CA ARG A 61 -12.96 18.57 2.27
C ARG A 61 -12.13 17.57 1.48
N VAL A 62 -12.37 16.27 1.63
CA VAL A 62 -11.58 15.22 0.96
C VAL A 62 -11.72 15.34 -0.56
N GLU A 63 -12.92 15.64 -1.06
CA GLU A 63 -13.19 15.75 -2.50
C GLU A 63 -12.34 16.84 -3.16
N SER A 64 -12.15 17.99 -2.50
CA SER A 64 -11.30 19.06 -3.02
C SER A 64 -9.83 18.66 -3.18
N VAL A 65 -9.35 17.73 -2.33
CA VAL A 65 -8.01 17.16 -2.46
C VAL A 65 -7.99 16.06 -3.53
N ALA A 66 -9.06 15.27 -3.63
CA ALA A 66 -9.22 14.25 -4.65
C ALA A 66 -9.16 14.85 -6.06
N ASP A 67 -9.83 15.98 -6.29
CA ASP A 67 -9.84 16.69 -7.58
C ASP A 67 -8.44 17.04 -8.08
N LEU A 68 -7.54 17.44 -7.18
CA LEU A 68 -6.14 17.74 -7.51
C LEU A 68 -5.38 16.45 -7.87
N LEU A 69 -5.60 15.38 -7.11
CA LEU A 69 -4.90 14.10 -7.33
C LEU A 69 -5.37 13.38 -8.59
N ARG A 70 -6.62 13.60 -9.04
CA ARG A 70 -7.17 13.05 -10.29
C ARG A 70 -6.40 13.49 -11.54
N CYS A 71 -5.61 14.57 -11.47
CA CYS A 71 -4.69 14.93 -12.55
C CYS A 71 -3.52 13.93 -12.74
N THR A 72 -3.26 13.07 -11.75
CA THR A 72 -2.07 12.21 -11.66
C THR A 72 -2.36 10.72 -11.52
N GLY A 73 -3.63 10.35 -11.27
CA GLY A 73 -4.11 8.99 -11.31
C GLY A 73 -5.57 8.83 -10.90
N THR A 74 -6.03 7.59 -10.83
CA THR A 74 -7.39 7.26 -10.39
C THR A 74 -7.52 7.53 -8.90
N VAL A 75 -8.58 8.23 -8.48
CA VAL A 75 -8.81 8.56 -7.07
C VAL A 75 -10.18 8.09 -6.63
N GLU A 76 -10.19 7.32 -5.55
CA GLU A 76 -11.40 6.89 -4.84
C GLU A 76 -11.51 7.63 -3.51
N VAL A 77 -12.68 8.19 -3.21
CA VAL A 77 -12.97 8.80 -1.90
C VAL A 77 -13.80 7.81 -1.10
N THR A 78 -13.36 7.55 0.13
CA THR A 78 -13.96 6.55 1.03
C THR A 78 -14.23 7.14 2.41
N ASP A 79 -15.30 6.66 3.04
CA ASP A 79 -15.62 6.94 4.44
C ASP A 79 -14.90 5.98 5.41
N ASP A 80 -14.27 4.91 4.88
CA ASP A 80 -13.53 3.91 5.65
C ASP A 80 -12.07 3.80 5.18
N ILE A 81 -11.34 4.91 5.33
CA ILE A 81 -9.92 4.98 4.96
C ILE A 81 -9.04 4.06 5.80
N ARG A 82 -9.45 3.76 7.04
CA ARG A 82 -8.71 2.86 7.93
C ARG A 82 -8.69 1.44 7.37
N SER A 83 -9.83 0.91 6.93
CA SER A 83 -9.90 -0.40 6.28
C SER A 83 -9.07 -0.42 4.99
N ALA A 84 -9.14 0.63 4.17
CA ALA A 84 -8.31 0.72 2.96
C ALA A 84 -6.80 0.71 3.26
N LYS A 85 -6.35 1.43 4.30
CA LYS A 85 -4.94 1.41 4.74
C LYS A 85 -4.51 0.04 5.24
N TRP A 86 -5.37 -0.67 5.96
CA TRP A 86 -5.11 -2.06 6.34
C TRP A 86 -4.97 -2.97 5.12
N MET A 87 -5.86 -2.87 4.12
CA MET A 87 -5.76 -3.69 2.91
C MET A 87 -4.47 -3.42 2.14
N LYS A 88 -4.00 -2.16 2.09
CA LYS A 88 -2.68 -1.86 1.51
C LYS A 88 -1.53 -2.40 2.37
N LEU A 89 -1.64 -2.32 3.69
CA LEU A 89 -0.63 -2.89 4.59
C LEU A 89 -0.51 -4.41 4.42
N VAL A 90 -1.62 -5.11 4.24
CA VAL A 90 -1.64 -6.56 3.97
C VAL A 90 -0.79 -6.92 2.76
N VAL A 91 -0.94 -6.18 1.65
CA VAL A 91 -0.12 -6.34 0.44
C VAL A 91 1.34 -6.01 0.73
N ASN A 92 1.59 -4.88 1.37
CA ASN A 92 2.94 -4.41 1.67
C ASN A 92 3.69 -5.42 2.57
N ALA A 93 3.01 -6.03 3.55
CA ALA A 93 3.57 -7.03 4.44
C ALA A 93 3.94 -8.32 3.70
N ALA A 94 3.15 -8.70 2.69
CA ALA A 94 3.45 -9.84 1.81
C ALA A 94 4.63 -9.57 0.89
N GLU A 95 4.76 -8.34 0.38
CA GLU A 95 5.64 -8.08 -0.76
C GLU A 95 6.93 -7.34 -0.43
N LEU A 96 6.92 -6.35 0.47
CA LEU A 96 8.04 -5.41 0.59
C LEU A 96 9.28 -6.08 1.19
N ILE A 97 9.26 -6.38 2.48
CA ILE A 97 10.39 -7.01 3.17
C ILE A 97 10.62 -8.45 2.67
N PRO A 98 9.59 -9.30 2.50
CA PRO A 98 9.81 -10.67 2.05
C PRO A 98 10.49 -10.77 0.68
N SER A 99 10.16 -9.91 -0.30
CA SER A 99 10.89 -9.93 -1.58
C SER A 99 12.29 -9.32 -1.46
N ALA A 100 12.46 -8.29 -0.62
CA ALA A 100 13.72 -7.57 -0.52
C ALA A 100 14.87 -8.45 0.03
N ILE A 101 14.58 -9.40 0.92
CA ILE A 101 15.62 -10.25 1.55
C ILE A 101 16.37 -11.15 0.56
N VAL A 102 15.76 -11.47 -0.59
CA VAL A 102 16.42 -12.23 -1.66
C VAL A 102 17.11 -11.35 -2.70
N ASN A 103 17.05 -10.02 -2.54
CA ASN A 103 17.72 -9.02 -3.39
C ASN A 103 17.40 -9.14 -4.90
N LEU A 104 16.14 -9.47 -5.22
CA LEU A 104 15.63 -9.59 -6.59
C LEU A 104 14.50 -8.59 -6.84
N PRO A 105 14.21 -8.24 -8.11
CA PRO A 105 12.94 -7.60 -8.48
C PRO A 105 11.74 -8.39 -7.96
N LEU A 106 10.64 -7.72 -7.67
CA LEU A 106 9.47 -8.30 -7.00
C LEU A 106 8.97 -9.57 -7.71
N GLY A 107 8.82 -9.51 -9.04
CA GLY A 107 8.37 -10.67 -9.82
C GLY A 107 9.35 -11.84 -9.82
N ASP A 108 10.66 -11.58 -9.79
CA ASP A 108 11.69 -12.64 -9.70
C ASP A 108 11.76 -13.24 -8.29
N ALA A 109 11.59 -12.42 -7.26
CA ALA A 109 11.49 -12.88 -5.89
C ALA A 109 10.29 -13.83 -5.71
N ALA A 110 9.11 -13.46 -6.24
CA ALA A 110 7.92 -14.31 -6.19
C ALA A 110 8.10 -15.65 -6.93
N ARG A 111 8.94 -15.69 -7.98
CA ARG A 111 9.28 -16.94 -8.71
C ARG A 111 10.37 -17.78 -8.04
N SER A 112 11.03 -17.26 -7.01
CA SER A 112 12.08 -17.99 -6.32
C SER A 112 11.49 -19.15 -5.52
N PRO A 113 12.16 -20.31 -5.45
CA PRO A 113 11.61 -21.50 -4.78
C PRO A 113 11.19 -21.21 -3.34
N GLY A 114 9.91 -21.46 -3.00
CA GLY A 114 9.36 -21.28 -1.66
C GLY A 114 9.02 -19.83 -1.27
N MET A 115 9.37 -18.84 -2.10
CA MET A 115 9.19 -17.44 -1.73
C MET A 115 7.72 -17.00 -1.83
N LEU A 116 6.99 -17.46 -2.84
CA LEU A 116 5.57 -17.12 -2.98
C LEU A 116 4.76 -17.57 -1.76
N GLU A 117 5.07 -18.75 -1.22
CA GLU A 117 4.43 -19.28 -0.02
C GLU A 117 4.74 -18.43 1.22
N VAL A 118 5.99 -18.00 1.40
CA VAL A 118 6.40 -17.12 2.50
C VAL A 118 5.74 -15.74 2.39
N MET A 119 5.71 -15.17 1.19
CA MET A 119 5.08 -13.88 0.92
C MET A 119 3.59 -13.92 1.23
N ARG A 120 2.88 -14.95 0.75
CA ARG A 120 1.46 -15.15 1.06
C ARG A 120 1.21 -15.37 2.54
N ALA A 121 2.03 -16.17 3.21
CA ALA A 121 1.90 -16.40 4.65
C ALA A 121 1.99 -15.08 5.45
N ALA A 122 2.93 -14.19 5.10
CA ALA A 122 3.03 -12.86 5.72
C ALA A 122 1.79 -11.99 5.43
N GLY A 123 1.24 -12.05 4.21
CA GLY A 123 -0.03 -11.40 3.88
C GLY A 123 -1.22 -11.95 4.66
N TYR A 124 -1.29 -13.27 4.86
CA TYR A 124 -2.34 -13.91 5.65
C TYR A 124 -2.25 -13.49 7.12
N GLU A 125 -1.06 -13.46 7.70
CA GLU A 125 -0.84 -12.96 9.06
C GLU A 125 -1.32 -11.51 9.22
N ALA A 126 -0.92 -10.63 8.29
CA ALA A 126 -1.36 -9.24 8.26
C ALA A 126 -2.89 -9.11 8.12
N MET A 127 -3.52 -9.99 7.34
CA MET A 127 -4.98 -10.00 7.19
C MET A 127 -5.68 -10.44 8.48
N GLN A 128 -5.14 -11.43 9.20
CA GLN A 128 -5.66 -11.82 10.51
C GLN A 128 -5.55 -10.67 11.52
N ALA A 129 -4.41 -9.97 11.54
CA ALA A 129 -4.22 -8.78 12.36
C ALA A 129 -5.22 -7.67 12.00
N ALA A 130 -5.44 -7.41 10.70
CA ALA A 130 -6.43 -6.43 10.24
C ALA A 130 -7.85 -6.74 10.76
N ILE A 131 -8.27 -8.01 10.65
CA ILE A 131 -9.58 -8.46 11.14
C ILE A 131 -9.67 -8.34 12.67
N ALA A 132 -8.61 -8.74 13.39
CA ALA A 132 -8.55 -8.62 14.84
C ALA A 132 -8.60 -7.14 15.30
N ASP A 133 -8.02 -6.23 14.51
CA ASP A 133 -8.07 -4.78 14.70
C ASP A 133 -9.40 -4.17 14.18
N GLY A 134 -10.37 -4.98 13.78
CA GLY A 134 -11.71 -4.55 13.38
C GLY A 134 -11.81 -3.90 12.00
N ALA A 135 -10.77 -4.03 11.16
CA ALA A 135 -10.81 -3.58 9.78
C ALA A 135 -11.75 -4.46 8.94
N LYS A 136 -12.36 -3.85 7.93
CA LYS A 136 -13.16 -4.57 6.93
C LYS A 136 -12.29 -4.91 5.73
N ILE A 137 -12.59 -6.02 5.07
CA ILE A 137 -12.05 -6.30 3.75
C ILE A 137 -12.78 -5.41 2.76
N VAL A 138 -12.06 -4.47 2.17
CA VAL A 138 -12.56 -3.52 1.18
C VAL A 138 -11.71 -3.62 -0.09
N PRO A 139 -12.28 -3.49 -1.29
CA PRO A 139 -11.47 -3.40 -2.49
C PRO A 139 -10.57 -2.16 -2.45
N ILE A 140 -9.33 -2.31 -2.92
CA ILE A 140 -8.41 -1.19 -3.18
C ILE A 140 -7.78 -1.41 -4.56
N ILE A 141 -6.99 -0.44 -5.03
CA ILE A 141 -6.23 -0.53 -6.30
C ILE A 141 -7.08 -0.85 -7.54
N GLY A 142 -8.35 -0.44 -7.55
CA GLY A 142 -9.27 -0.68 -8.66
C GLY A 142 -9.86 -2.10 -8.72
N MET A 143 -9.60 -2.95 -7.71
CA MET A 143 -10.21 -4.29 -7.64
C MET A 143 -11.74 -4.18 -7.53
N PRO A 144 -12.50 -5.07 -8.19
CA PRO A 144 -13.95 -5.11 -7.99
C PRO A 144 -14.29 -5.55 -6.56
N PRO A 145 -15.46 -5.16 -6.02
CA PRO A 145 -15.94 -5.70 -4.75
C PRO A 145 -15.99 -7.22 -4.82
N VAL A 146 -15.31 -7.90 -3.89
CA VAL A 146 -15.30 -9.37 -3.90
C VAL A 146 -16.65 -9.90 -3.41
N THR A 147 -17.21 -10.89 -4.12
CA THR A 147 -18.49 -11.53 -3.75
C THR A 147 -18.37 -12.44 -2.54
N THR A 148 -17.15 -12.88 -2.22
CA THR A 148 -16.81 -13.55 -0.97
C THR A 148 -15.60 -12.84 -0.37
N ASN A 149 -15.78 -12.06 0.70
CA ASN A 149 -14.69 -11.48 1.51
C ASN A 149 -13.91 -12.59 2.28
N HIS A 150 -13.53 -13.67 1.61
CA HIS A 150 -12.71 -14.71 2.24
C HIS A 150 -11.28 -14.15 2.43
N PRO A 151 -10.78 -14.04 3.67
CA PRO A 151 -9.57 -13.28 3.97
C PRO A 151 -8.35 -13.69 3.14
N GLU A 152 -8.00 -14.99 3.13
CA GLU A 152 -6.83 -15.49 2.40
C GLU A 152 -6.99 -15.39 0.89
N ARG A 153 -8.22 -15.54 0.39
CA ARG A 153 -8.47 -15.44 -1.06
C ARG A 153 -8.30 -14.02 -1.53
N TYR A 154 -8.73 -13.05 -0.73
CA TYR A 154 -8.50 -11.65 -1.00
C TYR A 154 -6.99 -11.36 -1.06
N VAL A 155 -6.20 -11.86 -0.10
CA VAL A 155 -4.72 -11.72 -0.10
C VAL A 155 -4.12 -12.26 -1.39
N ASP A 156 -4.51 -13.47 -1.81
CA ASP A 156 -4.02 -14.07 -3.06
C ASP A 156 -4.35 -13.22 -4.28
N GLN A 157 -5.58 -12.69 -4.34
CA GLN A 157 -6.07 -11.90 -5.48
C GLN A 157 -5.38 -10.55 -5.57
N ILE A 158 -5.27 -9.83 -4.45
CA ILE A 158 -4.66 -8.51 -4.45
C ILE A 158 -3.15 -8.60 -4.74
N PHE A 159 -2.49 -9.65 -4.25
CA PHE A 159 -1.08 -9.86 -4.52
C PHE A 159 -0.83 -10.20 -6.00
N GLU A 160 -1.69 -11.02 -6.61
CA GLU A 160 -1.65 -11.28 -8.06
C GLU A 160 -1.87 -9.99 -8.88
N GLU A 161 -2.82 -9.14 -8.48
CA GLU A 161 -3.08 -7.85 -9.13
C GLU A 161 -1.83 -6.96 -9.10
N VAL A 162 -1.12 -6.88 -7.97
CA VAL A 162 0.12 -6.10 -7.88
C VAL A 162 1.23 -6.66 -8.76
N LEU A 163 1.39 -7.98 -8.80
CA LEU A 163 2.40 -8.62 -9.64
C LEU A 163 2.13 -8.45 -11.14
N THR A 164 0.86 -8.38 -11.54
CA THR A 164 0.48 -8.41 -12.97
C THR A 164 0.16 -7.03 -13.55
N VAL A 165 -0.37 -6.10 -12.75
CA VAL A 165 -0.85 -4.79 -13.21
C VAL A 165 0.07 -3.66 -12.76
N PHE A 166 0.55 -3.70 -11.51
CA PHE A 166 1.28 -2.59 -10.89
C PHE A 166 2.81 -2.75 -10.87
N SER A 167 3.32 -3.90 -11.33
CA SER A 167 4.75 -4.22 -11.33
C SER A 167 5.29 -4.47 -12.73
N GLN A 168 6.50 -4.00 -12.98
CA GLN A 168 7.30 -4.33 -14.16
C GLN A 168 8.36 -5.39 -13.81
N ALA A 169 9.00 -5.95 -14.85
CA ALA A 169 10.01 -6.99 -14.70
C ALA A 169 11.19 -6.57 -13.79
N ASP A 170 11.54 -5.28 -13.77
CA ASP A 170 12.63 -4.71 -12.99
C ASP A 170 12.15 -3.91 -11.76
N THR A 171 10.87 -3.98 -11.41
CA THR A 171 10.32 -3.27 -10.24
C THR A 171 10.97 -3.76 -8.94
N LEU A 172 11.65 -2.84 -8.27
CA LEU A 172 12.23 -3.05 -6.95
C LEU A 172 11.26 -2.48 -5.90
N THR A 173 10.94 -3.26 -4.88
CA THR A 173 10.16 -2.78 -3.73
C THR A 173 10.91 -1.66 -3.00
N THR A 174 10.18 -0.74 -2.36
CA THR A 174 10.79 0.42 -1.69
C THR A 174 11.86 -0.01 -0.66
N SER A 175 11.64 -1.11 0.05
CA SER A 175 12.58 -1.64 1.04
C SER A 175 13.89 -2.13 0.41
N LEU A 176 13.83 -2.81 -0.74
CA LEU A 176 15.03 -3.20 -1.48
C LEU A 176 15.79 -1.98 -1.99
N GLN A 177 15.06 -0.96 -2.48
CA GLN A 177 15.68 0.29 -2.90
C GLN A 177 16.39 0.99 -1.75
N ASP A 178 15.80 1.01 -0.54
CA ASP A 178 16.42 1.59 0.65
C ASP A 178 17.72 0.89 1.02
N TRP A 179 17.72 -0.45 1.06
CA TRP A 179 18.92 -1.21 1.36
C TRP A 179 20.01 -1.01 0.32
N ARG A 180 19.67 -0.97 -0.98
CA ARG A 180 20.64 -0.67 -2.05
C ARG A 180 21.23 0.74 -1.95
N LYS A 181 20.52 1.68 -1.33
CA LYS A 181 20.98 3.04 -1.05
C LYS A 181 21.68 3.18 0.32
N GLY A 182 21.82 2.09 1.08
CA GLY A 182 22.39 2.11 2.44
C GLY A 182 21.50 2.77 3.49
N ARG A 183 20.18 2.81 3.26
CA ARG A 183 19.18 3.40 4.17
C ARG A 183 18.45 2.31 4.97
N ARG A 184 17.79 2.74 6.05
CA ARG A 184 16.84 1.89 6.77
C ARG A 184 15.56 1.75 5.95
N ALA A 185 14.95 0.57 6.00
CA ALA A 185 13.63 0.31 5.46
C ALA A 185 12.55 0.45 6.55
N GLU A 186 11.30 0.64 6.14
CA GLU A 186 10.10 0.79 6.98
C GLU A 186 9.63 -0.54 7.61
N ILE A 187 10.55 -1.32 8.19
CA ILE A 187 10.26 -2.66 8.72
C ILE A 187 9.26 -2.58 9.89
N GLN A 188 9.43 -1.62 10.79
CA GLN A 188 8.61 -1.49 11.99
C GLN A 188 7.20 -0.98 11.65
N GLU A 189 7.10 -0.15 10.62
CA GLU A 189 5.85 0.48 10.18
C GLU A 189 5.02 -0.44 9.27
N VAL A 190 5.64 -1.50 8.71
CA VAL A 190 5.00 -2.50 7.85
C VAL A 190 4.86 -3.83 8.60
N ASN A 191 5.85 -4.72 8.52
CA ASN A 191 5.74 -6.06 9.11
C ASN A 191 5.80 -6.05 10.65
N GLY A 192 6.45 -5.05 11.26
CA GLY A 192 6.51 -4.92 12.72
C GLY A 192 5.25 -4.32 13.36
N TRP A 193 4.33 -3.78 12.55
CA TRP A 193 3.03 -3.30 13.01
C TRP A 193 2.01 -4.45 13.16
N VAL A 194 2.15 -5.47 12.31
CA VAL A 194 1.36 -6.71 12.32
C VAL A 194 1.67 -7.51 13.59
#